data_AF-A0A1G8M9N0-F1
#
_entry.id   AF-A0A1G8M9N0-F1
#
_cell.length_a   1.000
_cell.length_b   1.000
_cell.length_c   1.000
_cell.angle_alpha   90.00
_cell.angle_beta   90.00
_cell.angle_gamma   90.00
#
_symmetry.space_group_name_H-M   'P 1'
#
loop_
_entity.id
_entity.type
_entity.pdbx_description
1 polymer ?
#
loop_
_entity_poly.entity_id
_entity_poly.type
_entity_poly.pdbx_seq_one_letter_code
_entity_poly.pdbx_strand_id
1 'polypeptide(L)' 'MPKVKFTITEERISAEEYIEFIKRTDLGSQYPKVRFEERIRTLVKNHIEWTEWTVQS' A
#
# COMPACT_ATOMS: atom_id res chain seq x y z
N MET A 1 16.81 -11.77 27.74
CA MET A 1 16.69 -10.82 26.60
C MET A 1 15.55 -9.86 26.91
N PRO A 2 15.76 -8.54 26.93
CA PRO A 2 14.67 -7.58 27.11
C PRO A 2 13.70 -7.68 25.92
N LYS A 3 12.40 -7.81 26.20
CA LYS A 3 11.36 -7.81 25.15
C LYS A 3 11.19 -6.38 24.66
N VAL A 4 11.62 -6.09 23.44
CA VAL A 4 11.31 -4.83 22.77
C VAL A 4 9.79 -4.80 22.55
N LYS A 5 9.12 -3.77 23.09
CA LYS A 5 7.71 -3.52 22.81
C LYS A 5 7.62 -2.81 21.46
N PHE A 6 6.94 -3.42 20.49
CA PHE A 6 6.60 -2.80 19.22
C PHE A 6 5.14 -2.37 19.26
N THR A 7 4.86 -1.18 18.74
CA THR A 7 3.49 -0.68 18.53
C THR A 7 3.25 -0.71 17.02
N ILE A 8 2.23 -1.45 16.59
CA ILE A 8 1.80 -1.49 15.19
C ILE A 8 0.73 -0.42 15.02
N THR A 9 0.96 0.52 14.11
CA THR A 9 0.01 1.57 13.74
C THR A 9 -0.37 1.42 12.28
N GLU A 10 -1.63 1.70 11.96
CA GLU A 10 -2.10 1.77 10.58
C GLU A 10 -1.93 3.18 10.04
N GLU A 11 -1.28 3.30 8.88
CA GLU A 11 -1.11 4.56 8.16
C GLU A 11 -1.66 4.43 6.75
N ARG A 12 -2.31 5.50 6.26
CA ARG A 12 -2.76 5.59 4.86
C ARG A 12 -1.69 6.34 4.07
N ILE A 13 -1.31 5.77 2.93
CA ILE A 13 -0.33 6.36 2.01
C ILE A 13 -0.96 6.50 0.62
N SER A 14 -0.45 7.44 -0.16
CA SER A 14 -0.82 7.62 -1.55
C SER A 14 -0.36 6.45 -2.43
N ALA A 15 -0.90 6.37 -3.65
CA ALA A 15 -0.49 5.34 -4.61
C ALA A 15 0.99 5.51 -5.01
N GLU A 16 1.44 6.76 -5.12
CA GLU A 16 2.81 7.14 -5.46
C GLU A 16 3.79 6.68 -4.38
N GLU A 17 3.48 6.97 -3.11
CA GLU A 17 4.28 6.53 -1.96
C GLU A 17 4.35 5.00 -1.86
N TYR A 18 3.26 4.31 -2.19
CA TYR A 18 3.24 2.86 -2.21
C TYR A 18 4.07 2.27 -3.36
N ILE A 19 4.05 2.88 -4.55
CA ILE A 19 4.91 2.49 -5.68
C ILE A 19 6.38 2.67 -5.31
N GLU A 20 6.75 3.80 -4.70
CA GLU A 20 8.12 4.07 -4.26
C GLU A 20 8.57 3.09 -3.16
N PHE A 21 7.67 2.78 -2.22
CA PHE A 21 7.89 1.76 -1.20
C PHE A 21 8.20 0.38 -1.81
N ILE A 22 7.45 -0.05 -2.82
CA ILE A 22 7.67 -1.35 -3.45
C ILE A 22 9.00 -1.37 -4.22
N LYS A 23 9.37 -0.26 -4.88
CA LYS A 23 10.65 -0.13 -5.60
C LYS A 23 11.86 -0.19 -4.66
N ARG A 24 11.79 0.43 -3.47
CA ARG A 24 12.91 0.47 -2.50
C ARG A 24 13.09 -0.82 -1.68
N THR A 25 12.01 -1.59 -1.50
CA THR A 25 12.00 -2.80 -0.66
C THR A 25 12.22 -4.11 -1.44
N ASP A 26 12.48 -4.03 -2.74
CA ASP A 26 12.60 -5.18 -3.67
C ASP A 26 11.36 -6.09 -3.74
N LEU A 27 10.26 -5.69 -3.10
CA LEU A 27 8.95 -6.34 -3.21
C LEU A 27 8.37 -6.22 -4.63
N GLY A 28 8.93 -5.34 -5.47
CA GLY A 28 8.58 -5.18 -6.87
C GLY A 28 8.85 -6.43 -7.72
N SER A 29 9.74 -7.31 -7.27
CA SER A 29 10.03 -8.60 -7.91
C SER A 29 8.82 -9.55 -7.95
N GLN A 30 7.83 -9.36 -7.06
CA GLN A 30 6.60 -10.15 -7.02
C GLN A 30 5.59 -9.75 -8.09
N TYR A 31 5.78 -8.60 -8.76
CA TYR A 31 4.85 -8.08 -9.75
C TYR A 31 5.42 -8.17 -11.16
N PRO A 32 4.62 -8.61 -12.15
CA PRO A 32 4.95 -8.45 -13.55
C PRO A 32 5.33 -7.00 -13.84
N LYS A 33 6.50 -6.77 -14.46
CA LYS A 33 6.98 -5.41 -14.80
C LYS A 33 6.03 -4.66 -15.72
N VAL A 34 5.27 -5.40 -16.53
CA VAL A 34 4.28 -4.85 -17.45
C VAL A 34 3.09 -4.31 -16.65
N ARG A 35 2.77 -3.02 -16.85
CA ARG A 35 1.63 -2.32 -16.21
C ARG A 35 1.69 -2.26 -14.68
N PHE A 36 2.87 -2.40 -14.09
CA PHE A 36 3.06 -2.35 -12.63
C PHE A 36 2.43 -1.08 -12.01
N GLU A 37 2.79 0.09 -12.51
CA GLU A 37 2.29 1.36 -11.96
C GLU A 37 0.79 1.55 -12.17
N GLU A 38 0.24 1.09 -13.29
CA GLU A 38 -1.19 1.14 -13.56
C GLU A 38 -1.98 0.26 -12.58
N ARG A 39 -1.50 -0.97 -12.33
CA ARG A 39 -2.13 -1.90 -11.38
C ARG A 39 -2.11 -1.37 -9.95
N ILE A 40 -0.99 -0.80 -9.52
CA ILE A 40 -0.87 -0.24 -8.17
C ILE A 40 -1.78 0.98 -8.01
N ARG A 41 -1.84 1.87 -9.02
CA ARG A 41 -2.80 2.99 -9.02
C ARG A 41 -4.24 2.52 -8.92
N THR A 42 -4.65 1.51 -9.70
CA THR A 42 -6.01 0.95 -9.61
C THR A 42 -6.28 0.31 -8.25
N LEU A 43 -5.32 -0.44 -7.70
CA LEU A 43 -5.47 -1.11 -6.41
C LEU A 43 -5.68 -0.10 -5.28
N VAL A 44 -4.83 0.92 -5.21
CA VAL A 44 -4.89 1.94 -4.15
C VAL A 44 -6.12 2.83 -4.34
N LYS A 45 -6.46 3.21 -5.58
CA LYS A 45 -7.69 3.96 -5.88
C LYS A 45 -8.94 3.20 -5.44
N ASN A 46 -9.07 1.93 -5.84
CA ASN A 46 -10.22 1.12 -5.44
C ASN A 46 -10.30 1.04 -3.92
N HIS A 47 -9.18 0.75 -3.24
CA HIS A 47 -9.15 0.65 -1.77
C HIS A 47 -9.63 1.94 -1.08
N ILE A 48 -9.30 3.11 -1.62
CA ILE A 48 -9.76 4.42 -1.10
C ILE A 48 -11.27 4.58 -1.32
N GLU A 49 -11.80 4.26 -2.51
CA GLU A 49 -13.24 4.36 -2.81
C GLU A 49 -14.09 3.43 -1.92
N TRP A 50 -13.60 2.21 -1.64
CA TRP A 50 -14.28 1.28 -0.72
C TRP A 50 -14.32 1.80 0.71
N THR A 51 -13.27 2.50 1.18
CA THR A 51 -13.25 3.05 2.54
C THR A 51 -14.20 4.23 2.73
N GLU A 52 -14.40 5.09 1.72
CA GLU A 52 -15.35 6.19 1.81
C GLU A 52 -16.80 5.70 1.87
N TRP A 53 -17.15 4.66 1.11
CA TRP A 53 -18.49 4.07 1.13
C TRP A 53 -18.87 3.45 2.50
N THR A 54 -17.89 2.90 3.22
CA THR A 54 -18.12 2.30 4.56
C THR A 54 -18.23 3.31 5.69
N VAL A 55 -17.76 4.55 5.50
CA VAL A 55 -17.86 5.61 6.53
C VAL A 55 -19.21 6.34 6.47
N GLN A 56 -19.94 6.23 5.35
CA GLN A 56 -21.25 6.85 5.14
C GLN A 56 -22.46 5.91 5.29
N SER A 57 -22.25 4.63 5.63
CA SER A 57 -23.32 3.63 5.77
C SER A 57 -23.53 3.16 7.21
#